data_AF-A0A953MGZ4-F1
#
_entry.id   AF-A0A953MGZ4-F1
#
_cell.length_a   1.000
_cell.length_b   1.000
_cell.length_c   1.000
_cell.angle_alpha   90.00
_cell.angle_beta   90.00
_cell.angle_gamma   90.00
#
_symmetry.space_group_name_H-M   'P 1'
#
loop_
_entity.id
_entity.type
_entity.pdbx_description
1 polymer ?
#
loop_
_entity_poly.entity_id
_entity_poly.type
_entity_poly.pdbx_seq_one_letter_code
_entity_poly.pdbx_strand_id
1 'polypeptide(L)'
;MKRIMVFLFTSLLLISLTSCGDATDVVDSGTYQGSIKKIEAEKSEIYVDLQDGKTIELYFIDETELTQNGEVVDFSALQVGQKVEVEVKKVGKRLDPLKVKILE
;
A
#
# COMPACT_ATOMS: atom_id res chain seq x y z
N MET A 1 -51.53 -14.18 37.81
CA MET A 1 -50.41 -14.23 38.76
C MET A 1 -49.11 -14.07 37.98
N LYS A 2 -48.34 -13.03 38.35
CA LYS A 2 -46.87 -12.92 38.32
C LYS A 2 -46.10 -13.35 37.04
N ARG A 3 -45.34 -12.35 36.55
CA ARG A 3 -43.89 -12.43 36.21
C ARG A 3 -43.58 -13.09 34.85
N ILE A 4 -42.69 -12.60 33.99
CA ILE A 4 -41.49 -11.77 34.16
C ILE A 4 -41.23 -11.04 32.83
N MET A 5 -40.80 -9.79 32.97
CA MET A 5 -40.23 -8.92 31.95
C MET A 5 -38.88 -9.46 31.48
N VAL A 6 -38.69 -9.68 30.18
CA VAL A 6 -37.35 -9.72 29.56
C VAL A 6 -37.43 -9.00 28.21
N PHE A 7 -37.20 -7.69 28.23
CA PHE A 7 -36.75 -6.96 27.05
C PHE A 7 -35.29 -7.37 26.81
N LEU A 8 -35.07 -8.34 25.92
CA LEU A 8 -33.72 -8.68 25.48
C LEU A 8 -33.31 -7.66 24.41
N PHE A 9 -32.74 -6.56 24.89
CA PHE A 9 -32.03 -5.56 24.10
C PHE A 9 -30.76 -6.22 23.56
N THR A 10 -30.86 -6.92 22.43
CA THR A 10 -29.69 -7.46 21.74
C THR A 10 -28.99 -6.32 21.00
N SER A 11 -28.28 -5.49 21.75
CA SER A 11 -27.30 -4.55 21.22
C SER A 11 -26.16 -5.38 20.63
N LEU A 12 -26.25 -5.65 19.34
CA LEU A 12 -25.19 -6.27 18.56
C LEU A 12 -24.06 -5.26 18.47
N LEU A 13 -23.05 -5.45 19.31
CA LEU A 13 -21.80 -4.71 19.33
C LEU A 13 -21.14 -4.81 17.94
N LEU A 14 -21.32 -3.78 17.11
CA LEU A 14 -20.54 -3.56 15.91
C LEU A 14 -19.13 -3.17 16.35
N ILE A 15 -18.28 -4.18 16.54
CA ILE A 15 -16.85 -4.00 16.70
C ILE A 15 -16.32 -3.55 15.34
N SER A 16 -16.30 -2.25 15.12
CA SER A 16 -15.62 -1.62 14.00
C SER A 16 -14.12 -1.88 14.17
N LEU A 17 -13.62 -2.91 13.49
CA LEU A 17 -12.19 -3.12 13.29
C LEU A 17 -11.69 -1.96 12.42
N THR A 18 -11.27 -0.87 13.07
CA THR A 18 -10.54 0.21 12.39
C THR A 18 -9.17 -0.36 12.01
N SER A 19 -9.10 -0.99 10.83
CA SER A 19 -7.85 -1.35 10.20
C SER A 19 -7.05 -0.06 10.01
N CYS A 20 -6.01 0.11 10.81
CA CYS A 20 -5.11 1.26 10.77
C CYS A 20 -4.10 1.07 9.63
N GLY A 21 -4.62 0.97 8.41
CA GLY A 21 -3.87 0.83 7.17
C GLY A 21 -4.70 1.44 6.05
N ASP A 22 -4.10 2.28 5.23
CA ASP A 22 -4.76 2.85 4.05
C ASP A 22 -5.26 1.71 3.16
N ALA A 23 -6.45 1.86 2.56
CA ALA A 23 -6.97 0.83 1.66
C ALA A 23 -6.07 0.73 0.41
N THR A 24 -5.57 -0.48 0.15
CA THR A 24 -4.66 -0.76 -0.97
C THR A 24 -5.20 -1.88 -1.85
N ASP A 25 -4.83 -1.83 -3.13
CA ASP A 25 -5.19 -2.76 -4.17
C ASP A 25 -4.07 -3.78 -4.40
N VAL A 26 -4.45 -5.01 -4.78
CA VAL A 26 -3.51 -6.02 -5.27
C VAL A 26 -3.68 -6.16 -6.78
N VAL A 27 -2.61 -5.92 -7.53
CA VAL A 27 -2.57 -6.06 -8.99
C VAL A 27 -1.86 -7.35 -9.42
N ASP A 28 -1.80 -7.60 -10.73
CA ASP A 28 -0.98 -8.67 -11.28
C ASP A 28 0.49 -8.25 -11.37
N SER A 29 1.37 -9.21 -11.67
CA SER A 29 2.79 -8.88 -11.86
C SER A 29 2.98 -8.13 -13.17
N GLY A 30 3.86 -7.13 -13.18
CA GLY A 30 4.12 -6.31 -14.35
C GLY A 30 4.72 -4.96 -14.00
N THR A 31 4.80 -4.10 -15.01
CA THR A 31 5.32 -2.73 -14.88
C THR A 31 4.18 -1.74 -14.93
N TYR A 32 4.17 -0.82 -13.96
CA TYR A 32 3.14 0.20 -13.81
C TYR A 32 3.77 1.56 -13.63
N GLN A 33 3.07 2.61 -14.04
CA GLN A 33 3.45 3.99 -13.75
C GLN A 33 2.43 4.61 -12.80
N GLY A 34 2.93 5.46 -11.91
CA GLY A 34 2.11 6.11 -10.91
C GLY A 34 2.82 7.26 -10.22
N SER A 35 2.17 7.80 -9.19
CA SER A 35 2.73 8.86 -8.34
C SER A 35 2.81 8.38 -6.90
N ILE A 36 3.88 8.72 -6.20
CA ILE A 36 4.04 8.36 -4.78
C ILE A 36 3.01 9.14 -3.95
N LYS A 37 2.07 8.42 -3.34
CA LYS A 37 1.05 8.98 -2.45
C LYS A 37 1.59 9.19 -1.04
N LYS A 38 2.39 8.24 -0.55
CA LYS A 38 2.85 8.17 0.83
C LYS A 38 4.17 7.43 0.92
N ILE A 39 5.01 7.84 1.86
CA ILE A 39 6.29 7.20 2.18
C ILE A 39 6.30 6.91 3.68
N GLU A 40 6.54 5.65 4.03
CA GLU A 40 6.70 5.17 5.39
C GLU A 40 8.17 4.75 5.59
N ALA A 41 9.04 5.73 5.83
CA ALA A 41 10.49 5.53 5.83
C ALA A 41 10.97 4.52 6.88
N GLU A 42 10.34 4.47 8.06
CA GLU A 42 10.65 3.49 9.11
C GLU A 42 10.40 2.04 8.67
N LYS A 43 9.55 1.85 7.67
CA LYS A 43 9.19 0.54 7.11
C LYS A 43 9.80 0.29 5.73
N SER A 44 10.51 1.25 5.14
CA SER A 44 10.96 1.17 3.74
C SER A 44 9.80 0.85 2.78
N GLU A 45 8.67 1.50 2.99
CA GLU A 45 7.41 1.21 2.30
C GLU A 45 6.89 2.47 1.61
N ILE A 46 6.35 2.31 0.40
CA ILE A 46 5.69 3.39 -0.34
C ILE A 46 4.29 2.96 -0.80
N TYR A 47 3.43 3.96 -0.94
CA TYR A 47 2.11 3.81 -1.56
C TYR A 47 2.14 4.56 -2.88
N VAL A 48 1.71 3.91 -3.96
CA VAL A 48 1.74 4.48 -5.31
C VAL A 48 0.32 4.50 -5.87
N ASP A 49 -0.14 5.69 -6.25
CA ASP A 49 -1.37 5.87 -7.01
C ASP A 49 -1.07 5.59 -8.48
N LEU A 50 -1.69 4.53 -9.02
CA LEU A 50 -1.59 4.12 -10.41
C LEU A 50 -2.51 4.98 -11.30
N GLN A 51 -2.19 5.04 -12.59
CA GLN A 51 -2.99 5.79 -13.57
C GLN A 51 -4.44 5.31 -13.71
N ASP A 52 -4.73 4.04 -13.37
CA ASP A 52 -6.07 3.46 -13.40
C ASP A 52 -6.90 3.73 -12.13
N GLY A 53 -6.37 4.57 -11.21
CA GLY A 53 -7.05 5.00 -9.99
C GLY A 53 -6.88 4.08 -8.79
N LYS A 54 -6.10 3.00 -8.93
CA LYS A 54 -5.75 2.10 -7.82
C LYS A 54 -4.61 2.66 -6.98
N THR A 55 -4.58 2.33 -5.69
CA THR A 55 -3.42 2.59 -4.82
C THR A 55 -2.77 1.27 -4.45
N ILE A 56 -1.49 1.08 -4.78
CA ILE A 56 -0.74 -0.12 -4.38
C ILE A 56 0.26 0.20 -3.27
N GLU A 57 0.46 -0.76 -2.36
CA GLU A 57 1.45 -0.71 -1.28
C GLU A 57 2.66 -1.57 -1.67
N LEU A 58 3.87 -0.99 -1.55
CA LEU A 58 5.12 -1.61 -1.97
C LEU A 58 6.14 -1.54 -0.84
N TYR A 59 6.48 -2.71 -0.31
CA TYR A 59 7.55 -2.87 0.68
C TYR A 59 8.86 -3.16 -0.03
N PHE A 60 9.86 -2.29 0.13
CA PHE A 60 11.18 -2.52 -0.46
C PHE A 60 11.85 -3.70 0.23
N ILE A 61 12.32 -4.64 -0.57
CA ILE A 61 13.12 -5.79 -0.13
C ILE A 61 14.58 -5.57 -0.53
N ASP A 62 15.48 -6.41 -0.03
CA ASP A 62 16.93 -6.30 -0.31
C ASP A 62 17.23 -6.35 -1.83
N GLU A 63 16.38 -7.03 -2.60
CA GLU A 63 16.48 -7.14 -4.06
C GLU A 63 15.86 -5.97 -4.83
N THR A 64 15.17 -5.04 -4.17
CA THR A 64 14.53 -3.89 -4.83
C THR A 64 15.58 -2.89 -5.31
N GLU A 65 15.63 -2.65 -6.62
CA GLU A 65 16.52 -1.64 -7.19
C GLU A 65 15.79 -0.29 -7.36
N LEU A 66 16.23 0.75 -6.64
CA LEU A 66 15.76 2.12 -6.81
C LEU A 66 16.72 2.92 -7.69
N THR A 67 16.21 3.52 -8.75
CA THR A 67 17.02 4.29 -9.69
C THR A 67 16.46 5.67 -9.98
N GLN A 68 17.35 6.64 -10.21
CA GLN A 68 17.04 7.96 -10.73
C GLN A 68 18.06 8.30 -11.81
N ASN A 69 17.60 8.74 -12.99
CA ASN A 69 18.48 9.06 -14.13
C ASN A 69 19.44 7.93 -14.55
N GLY A 70 19.07 6.66 -14.27
CA GLY A 70 19.89 5.49 -14.59
C GLY A 70 20.94 5.13 -13.53
N GLU A 71 21.03 5.89 -12.44
CA GLU A 71 21.91 5.61 -11.30
C GLU A 71 21.10 5.03 -10.14
N VAL A 72 21.72 4.13 -9.36
CA VAL A 72 21.12 3.59 -8.12
C VAL A 72 21.17 4.68 -7.05
N VAL A 73 20.04 4.90 -6.38
CA VAL A 73 19.90 5.92 -5.33
C VAL A 73 19.29 5.33 -4.06
N ASP A 74 19.53 6.00 -2.94
CA ASP A 74 18.97 5.60 -1.64
C ASP A 74 17.46 5.85 -1.56
N PHE A 75 16.79 5.11 -0.68
CA PHE A 75 15.36 5.29 -0.39
C PHE A 75 14.99 6.75 -0.02
N SER A 76 15.93 7.47 0.58
CA SER A 76 15.77 8.89 0.93
C SER A 76 15.60 9.83 -0.27
N ALA A 77 15.88 9.37 -1.49
CA ALA A 77 15.63 10.12 -2.72
C ALA A 77 14.13 10.20 -3.09
N LEU A 78 13.28 9.39 -2.47
CA LEU A 78 11.84 9.36 -2.75
C LEU A 78 11.12 10.56 -2.11
N GLN A 79 10.19 11.16 -2.87
CA GLN A 79 9.34 12.25 -2.40
C GLN A 79 7.87 11.98 -2.71
N VAL A 80 6.96 12.47 -1.86
CA VAL A 80 5.51 12.41 -2.14
C VAL A 80 5.20 13.27 -3.38
N GLY A 81 4.34 12.76 -4.25
CA GLY A 81 3.94 13.36 -5.53
C GLY A 81 4.87 13.01 -6.70
N GLN A 82 6.02 12.41 -6.42
CA GLN A 82 7.02 12.06 -7.43
C GLN A 82 6.50 10.97 -8.37
N LYS A 83 6.80 11.08 -9.67
CA LYS A 83 6.39 10.07 -10.64
C LYS A 83 7.37 8.92 -10.64
N VAL A 84 6.83 7.70 -10.64
CA VAL A 84 7.61 6.47 -10.66
C VAL A 84 7.08 5.47 -11.67
N GLU A 85 7.98 4.67 -12.20
CA GLU A 85 7.68 3.40 -12.84
C GLU A 85 8.10 2.27 -11.88
N VAL A 86 7.19 1.33 -11.61
CA VAL A 86 7.40 0.23 -10.68
C VAL A 86 7.18 -1.10 -11.39
N GLU A 87 8.19 -1.96 -11.36
CA GLU A 87 8.06 -3.36 -11.74
C GLU A 87 7.76 -4.17 -10.49
N VAL A 88 6.62 -4.85 -10.47
CA VAL A 88 6.11 -5.55 -9.30
C VAL A 88 5.88 -7.03 -9.59
N LYS A 89 6.17 -7.86 -8.60
CA LYS A 89 5.87 -9.29 -8.59
C LYS A 89 4.84 -9.60 -7.52
N LYS A 90 3.74 -10.21 -7.92
CA LYS A 90 2.70 -10.67 -7.00
C LYS A 90 3.15 -11.94 -6.28
N VAL A 91 3.20 -11.89 -4.95
CA VAL A 91 3.53 -13.01 -4.08
C VAL A 91 2.35 -13.26 -3.14
N GLY A 92 1.44 -14.13 -3.56
CA GLY A 92 0.18 -14.36 -2.86
C GLY A 92 -0.70 -13.11 -2.84
N LYS A 93 -0.77 -12.43 -1.70
CA LYS A 93 -1.50 -11.17 -1.51
C LYS A 93 -0.59 -9.94 -1.37
N ARG A 94 0.74 -10.12 -1.43
CA ARG A 94 1.74 -9.04 -1.36
C ARG A 94 2.24 -8.70 -2.76
N LEU A 95 2.67 -7.46 -2.95
CA LEU A 95 3.39 -6.99 -4.13
C LEU A 95 4.84 -6.68 -3.75
N ASP A 96 5.78 -7.39 -4.38
CA ASP A 96 7.21 -7.20 -4.19
C ASP A 96 7.73 -6.30 -5.31
N PRO A 97 8.24 -5.09 -5.03
CA PRO A 97 8.86 -4.26 -6.04
C PRO A 97 10.23 -4.84 -6.42
N LEU A 98 10.41 -5.19 -7.69
CA LEU A 98 11.71 -5.60 -8.24
C LEU A 98 12.54 -4.38 -8.62
N LYS A 99 11.89 -3.40 -9.27
CA LYS A 99 12.53 -2.16 -9.71
C LYS A 99 11.60 -0.98 -9.49
N VAL A 100 12.15 0.11 -8.97
CA VAL A 100 11.49 1.40 -8.85
C VAL A 100 12.34 2.43 -9.57
N LYS A 101 11.78 3.09 -10.57
CA LYS A 101 12.46 4.12 -11.36
C LYS A 101 11.77 5.46 -11.14
N ILE A 102 12.52 6.42 -10.63
CA ILE A 102 12.12 7.81 -10.51
C ILE A 102 12.13 8.43 -11.90
N LEU A 103 11.00 8.99 -12.33
CA LEU A 103 10.83 9.60 -13.64
C LEU A 103 10.99 11.12 -13.59
N GLU A 104 10.39 11.76 -12.61
CA GLU A 104 10.35 13.22 -12.40
C GLU A 104 10.20 13.53 -10.90
#